data_AF-A0A659QRI7-F1
#
_entry.id   AF-A0A659QRI7-F1
#
_cell.length_a   1.000
_cell.length_b   1.000
_cell.length_c   1.000
_cell.angle_alpha   90.00
_cell.angle_beta   90.00
_cell.angle_gamma   90.00
#
_symmetry.space_group_name_H-M   'P 1'
#
loop_
_entity.id
_entity.type
_entity.pdbx_description
1 polymer ?
#
loop_
_entity_poly.entity_id
_entity_poly.type
_entity_poly.pdbx_seq_one_letter_code
_entity_poly.pdbx_strand_id
1 'polypeptide(L)' 'PKLTGYQYRLVDTSTLEVEVLREQGVNSVFSQLSEQGVQVLSMRNKANRLEELFVSLVHEKQGDRA' A
#
# COMPACT_ATOMS: atom_id res chain seq x y z
N PRO A 1 16.73 -0.37 4.31
CA PRO A 1 15.97 0.47 5.29
C PRO A 1 15.19 -0.44 6.25
N LYS A 2 14.95 0.03 7.47
CA LYS A 2 14.08 -0.64 8.45
C LYS A 2 12.83 0.19 8.69
N LEU A 3 11.66 -0.44 8.66
CA LEU A 3 10.38 0.23 8.99
C LEU A 3 9.73 -0.48 10.18
N THR A 4 9.59 0.24 11.29
CA THR A 4 8.94 -0.27 12.49
C THR A 4 7.42 -0.15 12.33
N GLY A 5 6.70 -1.24 12.60
CA GLY A 5 5.24 -1.27 12.55
C GLY A 5 4.64 -1.42 11.14
N TYR A 6 5.47 -1.61 10.11
CA TYR A 6 5.02 -1.87 8.75
C TYR A 6 5.46 -3.25 8.28
N GLN A 7 4.59 -3.93 7.53
CA GLN A 7 5.01 -5.07 6.73
C GLN A 7 5.61 -4.53 5.44
N TYR A 8 6.81 -4.98 5.10
CA TYR A 8 7.48 -4.54 3.89
C TYR A 8 8.43 -5.60 3.36
N ARG A 9 8.74 -5.50 2.07
CA ARG A 9 9.76 -6.31 1.40
C ARG A 9 10.48 -5.52 0.32
N LEU A 10 11.74 -5.86 0.11
CA LEU A 10 12.48 -5.41 -1.07
C LEU A 10 12.04 -6.27 -2.25
N VAL A 11 11.52 -5.63 -3.30
CA VAL A 11 11.13 -6.31 -4.54
C VAL A 11 12.23 -6.26 -5.59
N ASP A 12 13.15 -5.31 -5.46
CA ASP A 12 14.41 -5.22 -6.19
C ASP A 12 15.44 -4.41 -5.38
N THR A 13 16.53 -3.99 -6.02
CA THR A 13 17.65 -3.29 -5.36
C THR A 13 17.31 -1.86 -4.91
N SER A 14 16.27 -1.23 -5.44
CA SER A 14 15.89 0.16 -5.14
C SER A 14 14.41 0.36 -4.86
N THR A 15 13.59 -0.67 -4.99
CA THR A 15 12.14 -0.63 -4.76
C THR A 15 11.77 -1.36 -3.48
N LEU A 16 11.14 -0.62 -2.57
CA LEU A 16 10.56 -1.14 -1.33
C LEU A 16 9.04 -1.21 -1.48
N GLU A 17 8.47 -2.40 -1.33
CA GLU A 17 7.03 -2.57 -1.22
C GLU A 17 6.66 -2.53 0.25
N VAL A 18 5.72 -1.64 0.61
CA VAL A 18 5.27 -1.42 1.99
C VAL A 18 3.76 -1.53 2.05
N GLU A 19 3.27 -2.35 2.96
CA GLU A 19 1.84 -2.44 3.29
C GLU A 19 1.52 -1.42 4.37
N VAL A 20 0.53 -0.57 4.11
CA VAL A 20 0.15 0.55 4.97
C VAL A 20 -1.32 0.41 5.32
N LEU A 21 -1.63 0.21 6.59
CA LEU A 21 -3.00 0.21 7.08
C LEU A 21 -3.56 1.64 7.09
N ARG A 22 -4.89 1.76 6.94
CA ARG A 22 -5.58 3.06 6.87
C ARG A 22 -5.33 3.94 8.09
N GLU A 23 -5.27 3.33 9.27
CA GLU A 23 -5.02 4.01 10.55
C GLU A 23 -3.57 4.48 10.74
N GLN A 24 -2.61 3.87 10.03
CA GLN A 24 -1.19 4.19 10.14
C GLN A 24 -0.83 5.40 9.28
N GLY A 25 -1.42 5.49 8.08
CA GLY A 25 -1.10 6.51 7.09
C GLY A 25 0.31 6.35 6.51
N VAL A 26 0.55 6.98 5.36
CA VAL A 26 1.82 6.81 4.63
C VAL A 26 2.95 7.69 5.17
N ASN A 27 2.64 8.80 5.85
CA ASN A 27 3.61 9.80 6.29
C ASN A 27 4.70 9.23 7.22
N SER A 28 4.33 8.32 8.12
CA SER A 28 5.29 7.72 9.06
C SER A 28 6.31 6.82 8.35
N VAL A 29 5.95 6.19 7.23
CA VAL A 29 6.92 5.48 6.37
C VAL A 29 7.99 6.45 5.85
N PHE A 30 7.58 7.61 5.32
CA PHE A 30 8.51 8.62 4.81
C PHE A 30 9.42 9.19 5.88
N SER A 31 8.88 9.50 7.08
CA SER A 31 9.68 9.98 8.21
C SER A 31 10.78 8.98 8.56
N GLN A 32 10.44 7.70 8.74
CA GLN A 32 11.41 6.65 9.09
C GLN A 32 12.48 6.43 8.02
N LEU A 33 12.11 6.49 6.74
CA LEU A 33 13.08 6.41 5.64
C LEU A 33 14.02 7.63 5.64
N SER A 34 13.48 8.82 5.88
CA SER A 34 14.25 10.06 5.90
C SER A 34 15.25 10.10 7.05
N GLU A 35 14.88 9.63 8.24
CA GLU A 35 15.77 9.49 9.41
C GLU A 35 16.96 8.56 9.13
N GLN A 36 16.80 7.61 8.21
CA GLN A 36 17.85 6.69 7.77
C GLN A 36 18.63 7.23 6.56
N GLY A 37 18.40 8.48 6.15
CA GLY A 37 19.03 9.09 4.98
C GLY A 37 18.53 8.53 3.64
N VAL A 38 17.40 7.83 3.61
CA VAL A 38 16.80 7.29 2.39
C VAL A 38 15.80 8.30 1.84
N GLN A 39 16.09 8.86 0.67
CA GLN A 39 15.18 9.76 -0.03
C GLN A 39 14.27 8.98 -0.98
N VAL A 40 12.96 9.19 -0.84
CA VAL A 40 11.96 8.60 -1.74
C VAL A 40 11.73 9.55 -2.92
N LEU A 41 12.25 9.19 -4.09
CA LEU A 41 12.13 10.02 -5.31
C LEU A 41 10.76 9.88 -5.99
N SER A 42 10.19 8.69 -5.92
CA SER A 42 8.88 8.40 -6.49
C SER A 42 8.23 7.26 -5.72
N MET A 43 6.89 7.24 -5.72
CA MET A 43 6.10 6.13 -5.23
C MET A 43 5.02 5.82 -6.24
N ARG A 44 4.56 4.57 -6.25
CA ARG A 44 3.33 4.17 -6.94
C ARG A 44 2.46 3.44 -5.94
N ASN A 45 1.16 3.75 -5.93
CA ASN A 45 0.22 2.89 -5.25
C ASN A 45 0.17 1.57 -5.99
N LYS A 46 0.26 0.46 -5.25
CA LYS A 46 -0.07 -0.86 -5.79
C LYS A 46 -1.59 -0.94 -5.86
N ALA A 47 -2.15 -0.40 -6.94
CA ALA A 47 -3.58 -0.31 -7.12
C ALA A 47 -4.08 -1.55 -7.88
N ASN A 48 -4.63 -2.52 -7.17
CA ASN A 48 -5.61 -3.44 -7.78
C ASN A 48 -7.01 -2.86 -7.61
N ARG A 49 -7.18 -1.59 -8.00
CA ARG A 49 -8.47 -0.89 -7.91
C ARG A 49 -9.50 -1.49 -8.86
N LEU A 50 -9.07 -2.09 -9.96
CA LEU A 50 -9.93 -2.74 -10.94
C LEU A 50 -10.56 -4.04 -10.38
N GLU A 51 -9.76 -4.84 -9.66
CA GLU A 51 -10.25 -6.05 -8.99
C GLU A 51 -11.17 -5.70 -7.82
N GLU A 52 -10.83 -4.70 -7.01
CA GLU A 52 -11.69 -4.22 -5.92
C GLU A 52 -13.03 -3.69 -6.44
N LEU A 53 -13.02 -2.92 -7.55
CA LEU A 53 -14.26 -2.47 -8.20
C LEU A 53 -15.06 -3.64 -8.78
N PHE A 54 -14.39 -4.65 -9.34
CA PHE A 54 -15.04 -5.85 -9.87
C PHE A 54 -15.74 -6.65 -8.76
N VAL A 55 -15.08 -6.85 -7.62
CA VAL A 55 -15.65 -7.53 -6.45
C VAL A 55 -16.87 -6.75 -5.92
N SER A 56 -16.78 -5.43 -5.79
CA SER A 56 -17.92 -4.60 -5.38
C SER A 56 -19.10 -4.69 -6.35
N LEU A 57 -18.86 -4.60 -7.67
CA LEU A 57 -19.90 -4.68 -8.71
C LEU A 57 -20.59 -6.05 -8.75
N VAL A 58 -19.85 -7.13 -8.52
CA VAL A 58 -20.40 -8.50 -8.47
C VAL A 58 -21.24 -8.71 -7.22
N HIS A 59 -20.83 -8.17 -6.07
CA HIS A 59 -21.62 -8.22 -4.83
C HIS A 59 -22.92 -7.41 -4.93
N GLU A 60 -22.91 -6.21 -5.54
CA GLU A 60 -24.12 -5.42 -5.73
C GLU A 60 -25.16 -6.14 -6.61
N LYS A 61 -24.74 -6.89 -7.64
CA LYS A 61 -25.67 -7.62 -8.52
C LYS A 61 -26.29 -8.86 -7.89
N GLN A 62 -25.73 -9.39 -6.81
CA GLN A 62 -26.21 -10.63 -6.18
C GLN A 62 -27.21 -10.37 -5.04
N GLY A 63 -27.34 -9.12 -4.59
CA GLY A 63 -28.28 -8.69 -3.54
C GLY A 63 -29.71 -8.35 -4.00
N ASP A 64 -30.01 -8.38 -5.30
CA ASP A 64 -31.33 -8.02 -5.87
C ASP A 64 -32.20 -9.26 -6.20
N ARG A 65 -31.79 -10.45 -5.75
CA ARG A 65 -32.57 -11.70 -5.88
C ARG A 65 -32.61 -12.43 -4.54
N ALA A 66 -33.33 -11.88 -3.57
CA ALA A 66 -33.80 -12.59 -2.39
C ALA A 66 -35.23 -12.16 -2.09
#